data_AF-F8E2F1-F1
#
_entry.id   AF-F8E2F1-F1
#
_cell.length_a   1.000
_cell.length_b   1.000
_cell.length_c   1.000
_cell.angle_alpha   90.00
_cell.angle_beta   90.00
_cell.angle_gamma   90.00
#
_symmetry.space_group_name_H-M   'P 1'
#
loop_
_entity.id
_entity.type
_entity.pdbx_description
1 polymer ?
#
loop_
_entity_poly.entity_id
_entity_poly.type
_entity_poly.pdbx_seq_one_letter_code
_entity_poly.pdbx_strand_id
1 'polypeptide(L)'
;MWWDDTIALLQVDFVQHAILAALLLGIVSGAIAPLIVMRNMSFAAHSTGELALMGASAALLFGVGVSWGALLGAVLAAVVLAALGMKEQDSIVAVVLSFGMGLSVLFIYLYPGRSSAAFSLLTGQIVGVSSSSLGLLAVITVAIVVVVALLWRPLLFATVDPVLAAASGVKVRLLSLVFAVLIGVVASQGVQIVGALLLIALLITPGAAAVKVTNNPVIAVTLSGVFSVVAAVGGLVLSLAPGLPVSVFVTTLSFLIYLLCRGIAWARARTMNADEHKAREYTEVGSVAAAKASGNVAEHSNESSEPSHHLGDPFSEKHL
;
A
#
# COMPACT_ATOMS: atom_id res chain seq x y z
N MET A 1 -26.53 -20.32 21.27
CA MET A 1 -27.33 -19.86 20.12
C MET A 1 -26.41 -19.37 19.00
N TRP A 2 -25.85 -18.15 19.02
CA TRP A 2 -25.06 -17.64 17.87
C TRP A 2 -23.75 -18.41 17.58
N TRP A 3 -23.08 -18.94 18.61
CA TRP A 3 -21.86 -19.72 18.45
C TRP A 3 -22.09 -21.12 17.89
N ASP A 4 -23.20 -21.76 18.27
CA ASP A 4 -23.57 -23.10 17.80
C ASP A 4 -23.95 -23.06 16.31
N ASP A 5 -24.69 -22.03 15.91
CA ASP A 5 -25.05 -21.78 14.51
C ASP A 5 -23.82 -21.49 13.64
N THR A 6 -22.83 -20.76 14.18
CA THR A 6 -21.57 -20.49 13.47
C THR A 6 -20.79 -21.79 13.24
N ILE A 7 -20.68 -22.65 14.25
CA ILE A 7 -19.99 -23.94 14.14
C ILE A 7 -20.70 -24.87 13.15
N ALA A 8 -22.03 -24.88 13.14
CA ALA A 8 -22.83 -25.64 12.18
C ALA A 8 -22.62 -25.13 10.74
N LEU A 9 -22.56 -23.82 10.53
CA LEU A 9 -22.32 -23.22 9.22
C LEU A 9 -20.88 -23.43 8.71
N LEU A 10 -19.87 -23.51 9.59
CA LEU A 10 -18.49 -23.82 9.22
C LEU A 10 -18.31 -25.23 8.63
N GLN A 11 -19.24 -26.14 8.93
CA GLN A 11 -19.21 -27.52 8.41
C GLN A 11 -19.74 -27.62 6.97
N VAL A 12 -20.34 -26.55 6.45
CA VAL A 12 -20.88 -26.53 5.09
C VAL A 12 -19.76 -26.27 4.08
N ASP A 13 -19.63 -27.13 3.06
CA ASP A 13 -18.59 -27.03 2.02
C ASP A 13 -18.49 -25.63 1.40
N PHE A 14 -19.64 -24.99 1.20
CA PHE A 14 -19.71 -23.64 0.67
C PHE A 14 -18.94 -22.62 1.54
N VAL A 15 -19.12 -22.66 2.87
CA VAL A 15 -18.45 -21.75 3.80
C VAL A 15 -16.94 -22.02 3.84
N GLN A 16 -16.54 -23.29 3.75
CA GLN A 16 -15.12 -23.66 3.68
C GLN A 16 -14.44 -23.13 2.42
N HIS A 17 -15.09 -23.26 1.27
CA HIS A 17 -14.61 -22.65 0.02
C HIS A 17 -14.51 -21.13 0.13
N ALA A 18 -15.48 -20.48 0.77
CA ALA A 18 -15.45 -19.03 0.98
C ALA A 18 -14.30 -18.58 1.90
N ILE A 19 -14.02 -19.31 2.98
CA ILE A 19 -12.88 -19.07 3.88
C ILE A 19 -11.56 -19.25 3.12
N LEU A 20 -11.42 -20.33 2.35
CA LEU A 20 -10.22 -20.58 1.55
C LEU A 20 -10.00 -19.49 0.48
N ALA A 21 -11.07 -19.06 -0.19
CA ALA A 21 -11.00 -17.97 -1.15
C ALA A 21 -10.60 -16.64 -0.48
N ALA A 22 -11.16 -16.32 0.69
CA ALA A 22 -10.81 -15.14 1.48
C ALA A 22 -9.35 -15.17 1.96
N LEU A 23 -8.86 -16.34 2.36
CA LEU A 23 -7.47 -16.57 2.75
C LEU A 23 -6.52 -16.32 1.56
N LEU A 24 -6.79 -16.95 0.41
CA LEU A 24 -5.98 -16.78 -0.81
C LEU A 24 -5.96 -15.33 -1.26
N LEU A 25 -7.13 -14.67 -1.29
CA LEU A 25 -7.23 -13.28 -1.67
C LEU A 25 -6.49 -12.36 -0.67
N GLY A 26 -6.58 -12.64 0.63
CA GLY A 26 -5.85 -11.91 1.66
C GLY A 26 -4.33 -12.04 1.52
N ILE A 27 -3.83 -13.23 1.19
CA ILE A 27 -2.40 -13.46 0.93
C ILE A 27 -1.94 -12.66 -0.29
N VAL A 28 -2.67 -12.75 -1.39
CA VAL A 28 -2.35 -12.04 -2.64
C VAL A 28 -2.42 -10.53 -2.45
N SER A 29 -3.49 -10.03 -1.81
CA SER A 29 -3.64 -8.60 -1.57
C SER A 29 -2.55 -8.09 -0.64
N GLY A 30 -2.21 -8.83 0.42
CA GLY A 30 -1.13 -8.45 1.34
C GLY A 30 0.26 -8.48 0.72
N ALA A 31 0.51 -9.34 -0.27
CA ALA A 31 1.78 -9.36 -1.00
C ALA A 31 1.95 -8.13 -1.90
N ILE A 32 0.86 -7.68 -2.55
CA ILE A 32 0.90 -6.59 -3.52
C ILE A 32 0.65 -5.22 -2.86
N ALA A 33 -0.18 -5.15 -1.82
CA ALA A 33 -0.66 -3.89 -1.24
C ALA A 33 0.47 -2.96 -0.77
N PRO A 34 1.51 -3.41 -0.05
CA PRO A 34 2.63 -2.55 0.33
C PRO A 34 3.41 -2.04 -0.87
N LEU A 35 3.59 -2.87 -1.90
CA LEU A 35 4.28 -2.48 -3.13
C LEU A 35 3.49 -1.42 -3.91
N ILE A 36 2.16 -1.50 -3.94
CA ILE A 36 1.30 -0.47 -4.52
C ILE A 36 1.53 0.87 -3.81
N VAL A 37 1.48 0.85 -2.46
CA VAL A 37 1.60 2.06 -1.63
C VAL A 37 2.99 2.66 -1.76
N MET A 38 4.05 1.85 -1.68
CA MET A 38 5.43 2.34 -1.78
C MET A 38 5.75 2.93 -3.16
N ARG A 39 5.08 2.47 -4.23
CA ARG A 39 5.28 2.98 -5.59
C ARG A 39 4.36 4.15 -5.95
N ASN A 40 3.56 4.67 -5.01
CA ASN A 40 2.53 5.68 -5.27
C ASN A 40 1.55 5.27 -6.39
N MET A 41 1.32 3.97 -6.58
CA MET A 41 0.44 3.44 -7.63
C MET A 41 -0.96 3.10 -7.11
N SER A 42 -1.34 3.57 -5.91
CA SER A 42 -2.63 3.28 -5.28
C SER A 42 -3.81 3.67 -6.16
N PHE A 43 -3.73 4.81 -6.84
CA PHE A 43 -4.79 5.28 -7.72
C PHE A 43 -4.88 4.43 -8.99
N ALA A 44 -3.76 4.16 -9.65
CA ALA A 44 -3.71 3.27 -10.82
C ALA A 44 -4.21 1.85 -10.49
N ALA A 45 -3.85 1.32 -9.32
CA ALA A 45 -4.30 0.02 -8.84
C ALA A 45 -5.81 -0.01 -8.61
N HIS A 46 -6.35 1.01 -7.95
CA HIS A 46 -7.80 1.18 -7.76
C HIS A 46 -8.53 1.24 -9.11
N SER A 47 -8.07 2.09 -10.03
CA SER A 47 -8.71 2.25 -11.34
C SER A 47 -8.65 0.98 -12.17
N THR A 48 -7.57 0.22 -12.11
CA THR A 48 -7.47 -1.06 -12.84
C THR A 48 -8.52 -2.05 -12.36
N GLY A 49 -8.88 -2.05 -11.07
CA GLY A 49 -9.93 -2.92 -10.55
C GLY A 49 -11.34 -2.50 -10.94
N GLU A 50 -11.61 -1.20 -10.99
CA GLU A 50 -12.88 -0.68 -11.51
C GLU A 50 -13.01 -0.90 -13.03
N LEU A 51 -11.90 -0.85 -13.76
CA LEU A 51 -11.91 -1.18 -15.19
C LEU A 51 -12.03 -2.70 -15.43
N ALA A 52 -11.68 -3.53 -14.45
CA ALA A 52 -12.05 -4.96 -14.46
C ALA A 52 -13.57 -5.12 -14.33
N LEU A 53 -14.23 -4.32 -13.48
CA LEU A 53 -15.70 -4.29 -13.39
C LEU A 53 -16.34 -3.86 -14.73
N MET A 54 -15.77 -2.86 -15.41
CA MET A 54 -16.18 -2.51 -16.78
C MET A 54 -16.10 -3.72 -17.73
N GLY A 55 -14.97 -4.42 -17.76
CA GLY A 55 -14.82 -5.63 -18.57
C GLY A 55 -15.80 -6.75 -18.20
N ALA A 56 -16.04 -6.95 -16.90
CA ALA A 56 -17.01 -7.91 -16.39
C ALA A 56 -18.44 -7.60 -16.88
N SER A 57 -18.85 -6.33 -16.80
CA SER A 57 -20.15 -5.87 -17.30
C SER A 57 -20.29 -5.97 -18.82
N ALA A 58 -19.20 -5.73 -19.56
CA ALA A 58 -19.18 -5.94 -21.01
C ALA A 58 -19.39 -7.42 -21.36
N ALA A 59 -18.67 -8.33 -20.70
CA ALA A 59 -18.83 -9.76 -20.91
C ALA A 59 -20.24 -10.26 -20.58
N LEU A 60 -20.84 -9.75 -19.50
CA LEU A 60 -22.24 -10.04 -19.18
C LEU A 60 -23.18 -9.68 -20.32
N LEU A 61 -23.02 -8.50 -20.92
CA LEU A 61 -23.85 -8.04 -22.03
C LEU A 61 -23.71 -8.95 -23.27
N PHE A 62 -22.47 -9.36 -23.59
CA PHE A 62 -22.19 -10.22 -24.75
C PHE A 62 -22.42 -11.71 -24.48
N GLY A 63 -22.84 -12.10 -23.27
CA GLY A 63 -23.01 -13.50 -22.88
C GLY A 63 -21.69 -14.28 -22.77
N VAL A 64 -20.57 -13.58 -22.63
CA VAL A 64 -19.25 -14.17 -22.38
C VAL A 64 -19.06 -14.35 -20.87
N GLY A 65 -18.27 -15.35 -20.45
CA GLY A 65 -17.99 -15.59 -19.03
C GLY A 65 -17.42 -14.35 -18.33
N VAL A 66 -18.06 -13.92 -17.24
CA VAL A 66 -17.73 -12.71 -16.46
C VAL A 66 -16.26 -12.67 -16.04
N SER A 67 -15.69 -13.83 -15.67
CA SER A 67 -14.28 -13.98 -15.30
C SER A 67 -13.34 -13.52 -16.42
N TRP A 68 -13.63 -13.94 -17.66
CA TRP A 68 -12.82 -13.59 -18.83
C TRP A 68 -12.98 -12.12 -19.20
N GLY A 69 -14.20 -11.58 -19.08
CA GLY A 69 -14.44 -10.15 -19.24
C GLY A 69 -13.66 -9.31 -18.25
N ALA A 70 -13.69 -9.68 -16.97
CA ALA A 70 -12.98 -8.98 -15.91
C ALA A 70 -11.46 -9.01 -16.14
N LEU A 71 -10.92 -10.19 -16.50
CA LEU A 71 -9.50 -10.35 -16.83
C LEU A 71 -9.09 -9.50 -18.04
N LEU A 72 -9.84 -9.57 -19.14
CA LEU A 72 -9.57 -8.79 -20.35
C LEU A 72 -9.66 -7.29 -20.09
N GLY A 73 -10.70 -6.84 -19.36
CA GLY A 73 -10.87 -5.44 -18.99
C GLY A 73 -9.72 -4.92 -18.13
N ALA A 74 -9.26 -5.71 -17.17
CA ALA A 74 -8.15 -5.35 -16.30
C ALA A 74 -6.80 -5.30 -17.05
N VAL A 75 -6.56 -6.25 -17.96
CA VAL A 75 -5.35 -6.26 -18.80
C VAL A 75 -5.35 -5.09 -19.78
N LEU A 76 -6.48 -4.83 -20.45
CA LEU A 76 -6.64 -3.68 -21.34
C LEU A 76 -6.42 -2.37 -20.58
N ALA A 77 -6.99 -2.24 -19.38
CA ALA A 77 -6.77 -1.10 -18.50
C ALA A 77 -5.30 -0.92 -18.16
N ALA A 78 -4.62 -1.98 -17.71
CA ALA A 78 -3.20 -1.94 -17.38
C ALA A 78 -2.34 -1.49 -18.57
N VAL A 79 -2.63 -1.99 -19.79
CA VAL A 79 -1.92 -1.61 -21.02
C VAL A 79 -2.20 -0.15 -21.39
N VAL A 80 -3.46 0.28 -21.37
CA VAL A 80 -3.86 1.66 -21.69
C VAL A 80 -3.22 2.65 -20.71
N LEU A 81 -3.31 2.39 -19.41
CA LEU A 81 -2.72 3.23 -18.37
C LEU A 81 -1.19 3.28 -18.47
N ALA A 82 -0.54 2.15 -18.79
CA ALA A 82 0.90 2.10 -18.98
C ALA A 82 1.36 2.81 -20.26
N ALA A 83 0.59 2.74 -21.34
CA ALA A 83 0.90 3.41 -22.61
C ALA A 83 0.76 4.94 -22.50
N LEU A 84 -0.23 5.42 -21.73
CA LEU A 84 -0.53 6.84 -21.60
C LEU A 84 0.26 7.54 -20.47
N GLY A 85 0.73 6.81 -19.45
CA GLY A 85 1.26 7.34 -18.18
C GLY A 85 2.64 8.02 -18.20
N MET A 86 3.00 8.81 -19.22
CA MET A 86 4.38 9.35 -19.36
C MET A 86 4.66 10.69 -18.64
N LYS A 87 3.64 11.48 -18.29
CA LYS A 87 3.84 12.78 -17.59
C LYS A 87 2.72 13.20 -16.63
N GLU A 88 1.48 12.74 -16.83
CA GLU A 88 0.33 13.03 -15.96
C GLU A 88 -0.43 11.76 -15.58
N GLN A 89 0.22 10.88 -14.82
CA GLN A 89 -0.31 9.56 -14.53
C GLN A 89 -1.65 9.62 -13.79
N ASP A 90 -1.81 10.52 -12.81
CA ASP A 90 -3.04 10.63 -12.04
C ASP A 90 -4.22 11.20 -12.84
N SER A 91 -3.96 12.22 -13.67
CA SER A 91 -4.99 12.84 -14.53
C SER A 91 -5.51 11.84 -15.57
N ILE A 92 -4.60 11.14 -16.24
CA ILE A 92 -4.93 10.13 -17.25
C ILE A 92 -5.70 8.97 -16.62
N VAL A 93 -5.24 8.48 -15.47
CA VAL A 93 -5.91 7.41 -14.74
C VAL A 93 -7.35 7.83 -14.38
N ALA A 94 -7.56 9.07 -13.94
CA ALA A 94 -8.88 9.58 -13.59
C ALA A 94 -9.82 9.69 -14.80
N VAL A 95 -9.31 10.16 -15.95
CA VAL A 95 -10.08 10.25 -17.20
C VAL A 95 -10.48 8.86 -17.70
N VAL A 96 -9.52 7.92 -17.75
CA VAL A 96 -9.77 6.53 -18.19
C VAL A 96 -10.75 5.84 -17.24
N LEU A 97 -10.59 6.03 -15.92
CA LEU A 97 -11.52 5.50 -14.93
C LEU A 97 -12.94 6.05 -15.12
N SER A 98 -13.07 7.37 -15.30
CA SER A 98 -14.39 8.02 -15.49
C SER A 98 -15.10 7.49 -16.73
N PHE A 99 -14.36 7.33 -17.83
CA PHE A 99 -14.88 6.74 -19.07
C PHE A 99 -15.28 5.28 -18.87
N GLY A 100 -14.43 4.48 -18.22
CA GLY A 100 -14.70 3.07 -18.00
C GLY A 100 -15.88 2.80 -17.06
N MET A 101 -16.06 3.62 -16.02
CA MET A 101 -17.25 3.54 -15.16
C MET A 101 -18.53 3.89 -15.92
N GLY A 102 -18.49 4.91 -16.80
CA GLY A 102 -19.60 5.23 -17.70
C GLY A 102 -19.97 4.06 -18.61
N LEU A 103 -18.97 3.40 -19.20
CA LEU A 103 -19.17 2.19 -19.99
C LEU A 103 -19.72 1.02 -19.17
N SER A 104 -19.24 0.82 -17.94
CA SER A 104 -19.73 -0.25 -17.07
C SER A 104 -21.22 -0.10 -16.79
N VAL A 105 -21.65 1.12 -16.43
CA VAL A 105 -23.07 1.43 -16.22
C VAL A 105 -23.87 1.24 -17.49
N LEU A 106 -23.36 1.65 -18.66
CA LEU A 106 -24.02 1.46 -19.94
C LEU A 106 -24.24 -0.03 -20.27
N PHE A 107 -23.23 -0.88 -20.07
CA PHE A 107 -23.34 -2.32 -20.34
C PHE A 107 -24.31 -3.01 -19.40
N ILE A 108 -24.30 -2.65 -18.11
CA ILE A 108 -25.28 -3.12 -17.14
C ILE A 108 -26.69 -2.67 -17.53
N TYR A 109 -26.86 -1.41 -17.95
CA TYR A 109 -28.15 -0.84 -18.34
C TYR A 109 -28.77 -1.60 -19.51
N LEU A 110 -27.94 -2.03 -20.47
CA LEU A 110 -28.38 -2.74 -21.67
C LEU A 110 -28.68 -4.23 -21.42
N TYR A 111 -28.34 -4.77 -20.24
CA TYR A 111 -28.52 -6.18 -19.90
C TYR A 111 -29.92 -6.49 -19.32
N PRO A 112 -30.66 -7.48 -19.86
CA PRO A 112 -31.94 -7.92 -19.31
C PRO A 112 -31.71 -8.65 -17.97
N GLY A 113 -31.94 -7.95 -16.85
CA GLY A 113 -31.57 -8.41 -15.51
C GLY A 113 -30.65 -7.44 -14.74
N ARG A 114 -30.46 -6.22 -15.25
CA ARG A 114 -29.58 -5.16 -14.73
C ARG A 114 -29.45 -5.05 -13.20
N SER A 115 -30.55 -5.09 -12.44
CA SER A 115 -30.50 -4.86 -10.99
C SER A 115 -29.80 -5.99 -10.24
N SER A 116 -30.08 -7.25 -10.60
CA SER A 116 -29.45 -8.40 -9.95
C SER A 116 -27.99 -8.56 -10.38
N ALA A 117 -27.72 -8.36 -11.67
CA ALA A 117 -26.36 -8.42 -12.22
C ALA A 117 -25.44 -7.33 -11.64
N ALA A 118 -25.90 -6.08 -11.57
CA ALA A 118 -25.14 -4.98 -10.99
C ALA A 118 -24.81 -5.23 -9.52
N PHE A 119 -25.82 -5.65 -8.75
CA PHE A 119 -25.64 -5.93 -7.33
C PHE A 119 -24.67 -7.09 -7.12
N SER A 120 -24.75 -8.15 -7.93
CA SER A 120 -23.86 -9.31 -7.86
C SER A 120 -22.41 -8.96 -8.18
N LEU A 121 -22.16 -8.06 -9.14
CA LEU A 121 -20.80 -7.59 -9.46
C LEU A 121 -20.21 -6.68 -8.37
N LEU A 122 -21.05 -5.86 -7.72
CA LEU A 122 -20.62 -4.94 -6.66
C LEU A 122 -20.34 -5.65 -5.34
N THR A 123 -21.22 -6.58 -4.96
CA THR A 123 -21.17 -7.30 -3.68
C THR A 123 -20.46 -8.65 -3.74
N GLY A 124 -20.14 -9.11 -4.96
CA GLY A 124 -19.56 -10.43 -5.19
C GLY A 124 -20.55 -11.56 -4.97
N GLN A 125 -20.11 -12.77 -5.28
CA GLN A 125 -20.85 -14.00 -4.99
C GLN A 125 -19.98 -14.89 -4.11
N ILE A 126 -19.57 -14.37 -2.95
CA ILE A 126 -18.83 -15.15 -1.94
C ILE A 126 -19.58 -16.46 -1.69
N VAL A 127 -20.92 -16.35 -1.63
CA VAL A 127 -22.07 -17.30 -1.74
C VAL A 127 -21.96 -18.58 -2.59
N GLY A 128 -21.14 -18.53 -3.65
CA GLY A 128 -21.24 -19.49 -4.76
C GLY A 128 -19.92 -19.90 -5.37
N VAL A 129 -18.80 -19.78 -4.63
CA VAL A 129 -17.48 -20.18 -5.14
C VAL A 129 -17.46 -21.69 -5.37
N SER A 130 -17.45 -22.09 -6.65
CA SER A 130 -17.29 -23.48 -7.04
C SER A 130 -15.86 -23.98 -6.78
N SER A 131 -15.69 -25.29 -6.59
CA SER A 131 -14.39 -25.92 -6.40
C SER A 131 -13.44 -25.67 -7.59
N SER A 132 -13.98 -25.57 -8.80
CA SER A 132 -13.21 -25.22 -10.01
C SER A 132 -12.70 -23.78 -9.98
N SER A 133 -13.52 -22.84 -9.51
CA SER A 133 -13.12 -21.44 -9.35
C SER A 133 -12.05 -21.29 -8.26
N LEU A 134 -12.15 -22.08 -7.19
CA LEU A 134 -11.16 -22.13 -6.12
C LEU A 134 -9.80 -22.63 -6.63
N GLY A 135 -9.78 -23.70 -7.42
CA GLY A 135 -8.56 -24.23 -8.02
C GLY A 135 -7.85 -23.20 -8.92
N LEU A 136 -8.62 -22.50 -9.76
CA LEU A 136 -8.08 -21.43 -10.60
C LEU A 136 -7.52 -20.27 -9.75
N LEU A 137 -8.24 -19.86 -8.71
CA LEU A 137 -7.79 -18.82 -7.78
C LEU A 137 -6.48 -19.22 -7.09
N ALA A 138 -6.35 -20.47 -6.64
CA ALA A 138 -5.15 -20.97 -6.00
C ALA A 138 -3.94 -20.94 -6.97
N VAL A 139 -4.12 -21.40 -8.21
CA VAL A 139 -3.06 -21.36 -9.24
C VAL A 139 -2.64 -19.92 -9.53
N ILE A 140 -3.59 -19.02 -9.73
CA ILE A 140 -3.32 -17.59 -9.99
C ILE A 140 -2.62 -16.95 -8.79
N THR A 141 -3.06 -17.26 -7.56
CA THR A 141 -2.46 -16.79 -6.31
C THR A 141 -0.99 -17.18 -6.22
N VAL A 142 -0.69 -18.47 -6.42
CA VAL A 142 0.69 -18.98 -6.39
C VAL A 142 1.52 -18.33 -7.49
N ALA A 143 0.99 -18.23 -8.73
CA ALA A 143 1.69 -17.59 -9.83
C ALA A 143 2.05 -16.13 -9.52
N ILE A 144 1.12 -15.37 -8.95
CA ILE A 144 1.35 -13.97 -8.57
C ILE A 144 2.40 -13.86 -7.48
N VAL A 145 2.30 -14.67 -6.41
CA VAL A 145 3.27 -14.66 -5.31
C VAL A 145 4.67 -15.00 -5.82
N VAL A 146 4.79 -15.99 -6.71
CA VAL A 146 6.06 -16.36 -7.35
C VAL A 146 6.60 -15.23 -8.22
N VAL A 147 5.76 -14.62 -9.06
CA VAL A 147 6.20 -13.50 -9.92
C VAL A 147 6.64 -12.31 -9.07
N VAL A 148 5.92 -11.97 -8.00
CA VAL A 148 6.31 -10.91 -7.07
C VAL A 148 7.62 -11.24 -6.36
N ALA A 149 7.81 -12.49 -5.93
CA ALA A 149 9.06 -12.93 -5.30
C ALA A 149 10.26 -12.87 -6.26
N LEU A 150 10.08 -13.26 -7.52
CA LEU A 150 11.11 -13.18 -8.56
C LEU A 150 11.44 -11.72 -8.92
N LEU A 151 10.42 -10.86 -8.98
CA LEU A 151 10.57 -9.44 -9.30
C LEU A 151 10.87 -8.57 -8.08
N TRP A 152 11.06 -9.16 -6.90
CA TRP A 152 11.24 -8.44 -5.63
C TRP A 152 12.41 -7.46 -5.68
N ARG A 153 13.58 -7.93 -6.12
CA ARG A 153 14.80 -7.11 -6.23
C ARG A 153 14.65 -5.92 -7.19
N PRO A 154 14.25 -6.12 -8.47
CA PRO A 154 14.09 -5.01 -9.39
C PRO A 154 12.94 -4.07 -9.00
N LEU A 155 11.86 -4.57 -8.39
CA LEU A 155 10.75 -3.74 -7.91
C LEU A 155 11.19 -2.82 -6.79
N LEU A 156 11.91 -3.34 -5.80
CA LEU A 156 12.44 -2.50 -4.72
C LEU A 156 13.45 -1.48 -5.25
N PHE A 157 14.36 -1.89 -6.12
CA PHE A 157 15.36 -0.97 -6.68
C PHE A 157 14.72 0.18 -7.47
N ALA A 158 13.73 -0.11 -8.32
CA ALA A 158 12.98 0.89 -9.05
C ALA A 158 12.06 1.76 -8.16
N THR A 159 11.75 1.31 -6.94
CA THR A 159 10.94 2.05 -5.96
C THR A 159 11.79 3.03 -5.15
N VAL A 160 13.02 2.63 -4.78
CA VAL A 160 13.92 3.49 -3.99
C VAL A 160 14.55 4.59 -4.86
N ASP A 161 15.06 4.23 -6.04
CA ASP A 161 15.65 5.21 -6.95
C ASP A 161 15.35 4.82 -8.42
N PRO A 162 14.29 5.39 -9.02
CA PRO A 162 13.93 5.08 -10.40
C PRO A 162 14.96 5.59 -11.42
N VAL A 163 15.73 6.64 -11.09
CA VAL A 163 16.74 7.23 -11.99
C VAL A 163 17.98 6.34 -12.02
N LEU A 164 18.48 5.94 -10.85
CA LEU A 164 19.60 5.02 -10.72
C LEU A 164 19.24 3.61 -11.22
N ALA A 165 18.00 3.16 -11.02
CA ALA A 165 17.51 1.91 -11.59
C ALA A 165 17.50 1.92 -13.12
N ALA A 166 17.03 3.01 -13.73
CA ALA A 166 17.08 3.18 -15.18
C ALA A 166 18.52 3.22 -15.71
N ALA A 167 19.41 3.92 -14.99
CA ALA A 167 20.84 3.98 -15.32
C ALA A 167 21.53 2.61 -15.19
N SER A 168 21.07 1.75 -14.28
CA SER A 168 21.57 0.39 -14.06
C SER A 168 20.99 -0.65 -15.03
N GLY A 169 20.26 -0.22 -16.07
CA GLY A 169 19.69 -1.10 -17.09
C GLY A 169 18.34 -1.75 -16.73
N VAL A 170 17.72 -1.36 -15.60
CA VAL A 170 16.38 -1.84 -15.25
C VAL A 170 15.34 -1.14 -16.12
N LYS A 171 14.56 -1.92 -16.86
CA LYS A 171 13.44 -1.41 -17.67
C LYS A 171 12.25 -1.04 -16.78
N VAL A 172 12.34 0.09 -16.08
CA VAL A 172 11.30 0.58 -15.13
C VAL A 172 9.90 0.59 -15.76
N ARG A 173 9.78 0.96 -17.05
CA ARG A 173 8.52 0.93 -17.79
C ARG A 173 7.92 -0.47 -17.91
N LEU A 174 8.74 -1.45 -18.28
CA LEU A 174 8.28 -2.84 -18.41
C LEU A 174 7.86 -3.38 -17.04
N LEU A 175 8.58 -3.02 -15.99
CA LEU A 175 8.27 -3.44 -14.63
C LEU A 175 6.95 -2.84 -14.13
N SER A 176 6.69 -1.56 -14.42
CA SER A 176 5.39 -0.93 -14.16
C SER A 176 4.25 -1.58 -14.93
N LEU A 177 4.45 -1.94 -16.20
CA LEU A 177 3.46 -2.65 -17.01
C LEU A 177 3.14 -4.03 -16.40
N VAL A 178 4.16 -4.83 -16.10
CA VAL A 178 3.99 -6.15 -15.48
C VAL A 178 3.27 -6.02 -14.14
N PHE A 179 3.62 -5.04 -13.32
CA PHE A 179 2.96 -4.79 -12.04
C PHE A 179 1.49 -4.38 -12.21
N ALA A 180 1.19 -3.50 -13.17
CA ALA A 180 -0.19 -3.12 -13.49
C ALA A 180 -1.02 -4.33 -13.96
N VAL A 181 -0.44 -5.21 -14.78
CA VAL A 181 -1.10 -6.45 -15.22
C VAL A 181 -1.35 -7.38 -14.02
N LEU A 182 -0.38 -7.56 -13.12
CA LEU A 182 -0.58 -8.36 -11.90
C LEU A 182 -1.72 -7.82 -11.05
N ILE A 183 -1.76 -6.50 -10.83
CA ILE A 183 -2.88 -5.86 -10.11
C ILE A 183 -4.20 -6.13 -10.83
N GLY A 184 -4.23 -6.02 -12.15
CA GLY A 184 -5.43 -6.28 -12.94
C GLY A 184 -5.92 -7.73 -12.81
N VAL A 185 -5.00 -8.70 -12.83
CA VAL A 185 -5.33 -10.11 -12.60
C VAL A 185 -5.92 -10.30 -11.19
N VAL A 186 -5.29 -9.73 -10.16
CA VAL A 186 -5.83 -9.77 -8.78
C VAL A 186 -7.21 -9.14 -8.69
N ALA A 187 -7.37 -7.99 -9.32
CA ALA A 187 -8.62 -7.27 -9.28
C ALA A 187 -9.75 -8.04 -9.98
N SER A 188 -9.47 -8.64 -11.13
CA SER A 188 -10.44 -9.48 -11.85
C SER A 188 -10.95 -10.66 -11.01
N GLN A 189 -10.06 -11.31 -10.25
CA GLN A 189 -10.43 -12.39 -9.34
C GLN A 189 -11.21 -11.85 -8.14
N GLY A 190 -10.75 -10.75 -7.54
CA GLY A 190 -11.38 -10.16 -6.37
C GLY A 190 -12.78 -9.63 -6.64
N VAL A 191 -13.02 -8.99 -7.80
CA VAL A 191 -14.36 -8.52 -8.22
C VAL A 191 -15.35 -9.68 -8.24
N GLN A 192 -14.95 -10.85 -8.72
CA GLN A 192 -15.87 -11.98 -8.83
C GLN A 192 -16.14 -12.68 -7.50
N ILE A 193 -15.09 -12.88 -6.71
CA ILE A 193 -15.21 -13.61 -5.44
C ILE A 193 -15.87 -12.73 -4.40
N VAL A 194 -15.31 -11.55 -4.19
CA VAL A 194 -15.60 -10.70 -3.03
C VAL A 194 -16.37 -9.43 -3.45
N GLY A 195 -16.31 -9.02 -4.72
CA GLY A 195 -17.00 -7.84 -5.21
C GLY A 195 -16.08 -6.64 -5.34
N ALA A 196 -16.41 -5.73 -6.27
CA ALA A 196 -15.60 -4.54 -6.56
C ALA A 196 -15.42 -3.64 -5.33
N LEU A 197 -16.47 -3.48 -4.51
CA LEU A 197 -16.43 -2.61 -3.32
C LEU A 197 -15.44 -3.11 -2.26
N LEU A 198 -15.44 -4.43 -2.03
CA LEU A 198 -14.59 -5.04 -1.02
C LEU A 198 -13.14 -5.12 -1.42
N LEU A 199 -12.88 -5.36 -2.71
CA LEU A 199 -11.53 -5.47 -3.25
C LEU A 199 -10.68 -4.26 -2.87
N ILE A 200 -11.21 -3.04 -2.98
CA ILE A 200 -10.47 -1.80 -2.73
C ILE A 200 -10.04 -1.72 -1.26
N ALA A 201 -10.95 -2.05 -0.34
CA ALA A 201 -10.67 -2.07 1.08
C ALA A 201 -9.60 -3.12 1.44
N LEU A 202 -9.63 -4.28 0.77
CA LEU A 202 -8.67 -5.35 1.03
C LEU A 202 -7.30 -5.14 0.36
N LEU A 203 -7.27 -4.39 -0.74
CA LEU A 203 -6.07 -4.20 -1.56
C LEU A 203 -5.26 -2.96 -1.18
N ILE A 204 -5.87 -1.95 -0.56
CA ILE A 204 -5.20 -0.68 -0.25
C ILE A 204 -4.98 -0.51 1.25
N THR A 205 -6.03 -0.71 2.05
CA THR A 205 -6.02 -0.40 3.49
C THR A 205 -4.98 -1.18 4.30
N PRO A 206 -4.86 -2.52 4.19
CA PRO A 206 -3.87 -3.28 4.97
C PRO A 206 -2.43 -2.96 4.54
N GLY A 207 -2.17 -2.72 3.26
CA GLY A 207 -0.85 -2.28 2.78
C GLY A 207 -0.47 -0.90 3.30
N ALA A 208 -1.42 0.04 3.28
CA ALA A 208 -1.21 1.37 3.84
C ALA A 208 -1.01 1.35 5.36
N ALA A 209 -1.66 0.42 6.06
CA ALA A 209 -1.46 0.21 7.49
C ALA A 209 -0.05 -0.34 7.78
N ALA A 210 0.40 -1.34 7.03
CA ALA A 210 1.69 -1.97 7.23
C ALA A 210 2.87 -1.03 6.94
N VAL A 211 2.83 -0.28 5.83
CA VAL A 211 3.88 0.69 5.47
C VAL A 211 3.99 1.84 6.49
N LYS A 212 2.94 2.13 7.26
CA LYS A 212 3.01 3.13 8.34
C LYS A 212 3.72 2.63 9.61
N VAL A 213 3.78 1.32 9.81
CA VAL A 213 4.32 0.72 11.05
C VAL A 213 5.79 0.32 10.90
N THR A 214 6.23 0.01 9.68
CA THR A 214 7.59 -0.45 9.40
C THR A 214 8.17 0.20 8.14
N ASN A 215 9.45 0.55 8.20
CA ASN A 215 10.22 1.01 7.05
C ASN A 215 10.90 -0.14 6.28
N ASN A 216 10.88 -1.37 6.82
CA ASN A 216 11.43 -2.53 6.12
C ASN A 216 10.38 -3.15 5.19
N PRO A 217 10.62 -3.20 3.86
CA PRO A 217 9.65 -3.71 2.88
C PRO A 217 9.26 -5.17 3.09
N VAL A 218 10.18 -6.01 3.57
CA VAL A 218 9.91 -7.44 3.83
C VAL A 218 8.94 -7.58 5.01
N ILE A 219 9.16 -6.77 6.05
CA ILE A 219 8.27 -6.74 7.22
C ILE A 219 6.92 -6.11 6.84
N ALA A 220 6.90 -5.12 5.94
CA ALA A 220 5.67 -4.50 5.46
C ALA A 220 4.78 -5.50 4.73
N VAL A 221 5.35 -6.36 3.88
CA VAL A 221 4.61 -7.42 3.17
C VAL A 221 4.07 -8.50 4.11
N THR A 222 4.87 -8.95 5.07
CA THR A 222 4.39 -9.94 6.04
C THR A 222 3.28 -9.38 6.94
N LEU A 223 3.44 -8.16 7.47
CA LEU A 223 2.40 -7.49 8.25
C LEU A 223 1.13 -7.24 7.42
N SER A 224 1.27 -6.77 6.18
CA SER A 224 0.13 -6.56 5.30
C SER A 224 -0.59 -7.85 4.98
N GLY A 225 0.13 -8.95 4.76
CA GLY A 225 -0.44 -10.30 4.61
C GLY A 225 -1.29 -10.68 5.80
N VAL A 226 -0.75 -10.55 7.01
CA VAL A 226 -1.48 -10.86 8.25
C VAL A 226 -2.72 -9.98 8.38
N PHE A 227 -2.61 -8.67 8.17
CA PHE A 227 -3.74 -7.75 8.26
C PHE A 227 -4.82 -8.03 7.22
N SER A 228 -4.44 -8.29 5.98
CA SER A 228 -5.37 -8.66 4.91
C SER A 228 -6.11 -9.96 5.22
N VAL A 229 -5.39 -11.00 5.68
CA VAL A 229 -5.99 -12.30 6.02
C VAL A 229 -6.92 -12.17 7.23
N VAL A 230 -6.49 -11.46 8.28
CA VAL A 230 -7.33 -11.22 9.47
C VAL A 230 -8.58 -10.42 9.09
N ALA A 231 -8.46 -9.40 8.24
CA ALA A 231 -9.60 -8.63 7.78
C ALA A 231 -10.57 -9.47 6.94
N ALA A 232 -10.05 -10.26 5.99
CA ALA A 232 -10.86 -11.07 5.08
C ALA A 232 -11.55 -12.24 5.80
N VAL A 233 -10.78 -13.07 6.51
CA VAL A 233 -11.28 -14.26 7.21
C VAL A 233 -12.07 -13.85 8.44
N GLY A 234 -11.56 -12.91 9.24
CA GLY A 234 -12.25 -12.40 10.43
C GLY A 234 -13.56 -11.71 10.06
N GLY A 235 -13.56 -10.88 9.00
CA GLY A 235 -14.77 -10.24 8.51
C GLY A 235 -15.80 -11.25 7.98
N LEU A 236 -15.37 -12.31 7.29
CA LEU A 236 -16.25 -13.38 6.83
C LEU A 236 -16.87 -14.14 8.00
N VAL A 237 -16.06 -14.60 8.96
CA VAL A 237 -16.54 -15.36 10.13
C VAL A 237 -17.49 -14.52 10.99
N LEU A 238 -17.19 -13.24 11.21
CA LEU A 238 -18.08 -12.33 11.94
C LEU A 238 -19.41 -12.07 11.22
N SER A 239 -19.42 -12.22 9.89
CA SER A 239 -20.62 -12.05 9.07
C SER A 239 -21.61 -13.20 9.18
N LEU A 240 -21.15 -14.40 9.54
CA LEU A 240 -21.99 -15.61 9.57
C LEU A 240 -23.10 -15.52 10.61
N ALA A 241 -22.79 -15.02 11.81
CA ALA A 241 -23.75 -15.01 12.91
C ALA A 241 -24.91 -14.00 12.73
N PRO A 242 -24.67 -12.73 12.32
CA PRO A 242 -25.73 -11.75 12.09
C PRO A 242 -26.39 -11.83 10.69
N GLY A 243 -25.86 -12.65 9.78
CA GLY A 243 -26.41 -12.78 8.41
C GLY A 243 -26.35 -11.49 7.57
N LEU A 244 -25.53 -10.51 7.98
CA LEU A 244 -25.31 -9.27 7.23
C LEU A 244 -24.31 -9.50 6.08
N PRO A 245 -24.16 -8.54 5.15
CA PRO A 245 -23.18 -8.66 4.07
C PRO A 245 -21.75 -8.69 4.60
N VAL A 246 -20.97 -9.68 4.15
CA VAL A 246 -19.54 -9.86 4.49
C VAL A 246 -18.74 -8.57 4.24
N SER A 247 -19.17 -7.76 3.27
CA SER A 247 -18.52 -6.50 2.93
C SER A 247 -18.43 -5.49 4.04
N VAL A 248 -19.48 -5.40 4.85
CA VAL A 248 -19.52 -4.44 5.95
C VAL A 248 -18.49 -4.81 7.02
N PHE A 249 -18.40 -6.10 7.38
CA PHE A 249 -17.46 -6.55 8.42
C PHE A 249 -16.00 -6.47 7.97
N VAL A 250 -15.70 -6.93 6.76
CA VAL A 250 -14.33 -6.89 6.23
C VAL A 250 -13.83 -5.45 6.10
N THR A 251 -14.65 -4.53 5.56
CA THR A 251 -14.28 -3.10 5.46
C THR A 251 -14.09 -2.44 6.82
N THR A 252 -14.99 -2.71 7.77
CA THR A 252 -14.90 -2.18 9.14
C THR A 252 -13.64 -2.69 9.84
N LEU A 253 -13.32 -3.98 9.70
CA LEU A 253 -12.15 -4.59 10.32
C LEU A 253 -10.85 -4.07 9.70
N SER A 254 -10.76 -3.97 8.37
CA SER A 254 -9.65 -3.32 7.66
C SER A 254 -9.45 -1.88 8.11
N PHE A 255 -10.53 -1.10 8.24
CA PHE A 255 -10.48 0.28 8.67
C PHE A 255 -9.99 0.41 10.12
N LEU A 256 -10.46 -0.46 11.01
CA LEU A 256 -10.01 -0.51 12.40
C LEU A 256 -8.52 -0.84 12.51
N ILE A 257 -8.04 -1.82 11.75
CA ILE A 257 -6.61 -2.15 11.67
C ILE A 257 -5.80 -0.93 11.23
N TYR A 258 -6.26 -0.22 10.20
CA TYR A 258 -5.61 1.00 9.73
C TYR A 258 -5.55 2.09 10.81
N LEU A 259 -6.65 2.32 11.54
CA LEU A 259 -6.67 3.31 12.62
C LEU A 259 -5.72 2.94 13.76
N LEU A 260 -5.66 1.67 14.15
CA LEU A 260 -4.74 1.18 15.18
C LEU A 260 -3.29 1.39 14.74
N CYS A 261 -2.93 0.98 13.52
CA CYS A 261 -1.59 1.19 12.96
C CYS A 261 -1.23 2.67 12.85
N ARG A 262 -2.19 3.52 12.45
CA ARG A 262 -2.01 4.98 12.40
C ARG A 262 -1.79 5.57 13.79
N GLY A 263 -2.52 5.11 14.80
CA GLY A 263 -2.34 5.52 16.20
C GLY A 263 -0.97 5.13 16.75
N ILE A 264 -0.52 3.89 16.49
CA ILE A 264 0.81 3.40 16.89
C ILE A 264 1.92 4.22 16.20
N ALA A 265 1.80 4.46 14.89
CA ALA A 265 2.77 5.27 14.15
C ALA A 265 2.86 6.71 14.68
N TRP A 266 1.72 7.31 14.99
CA TRP A 266 1.66 8.65 15.59
C TRP A 266 2.25 8.70 17.01
N ALA A 267 1.99 7.68 17.83
CA ALA A 267 2.58 7.57 19.16
C ALA A 267 4.12 7.45 19.10
N ARG A 268 4.66 6.66 18.16
CA ARG A 268 6.11 6.55 17.92
C ARG A 268 6.74 7.84 17.41
N ALA A 269 6.06 8.56 16.52
CA ALA A 269 6.54 9.85 16.02
C ALA A 269 6.65 10.89 17.15
N ARG A 270 5.74 10.85 18.13
CA ARG A 270 5.81 11.71 19.32
C ARG A 270 6.99 11.38 20.24
N THR A 271 7.31 10.10 20.43
CA THR A 271 8.46 9.70 21.26
C THR A 271 9.79 10.06 20.60
N MET A 272 9.91 9.88 19.28
CA MET A 272 11.13 10.24 18.55
C MET A 272 11.42 11.75 18.59
N ASN A 273 10.40 12.59 18.40
CA ASN A 273 10.57 14.04 18.52
C ASN A 273 10.97 14.46 19.94
N ALA A 274 10.48 13.77 20.97
CA ALA A 274 10.87 14.03 22.35
C ALA A 274 12.34 13.66 22.63
N ASP A 275 12.82 12.56 22.04
CA ASP A 275 14.22 12.12 22.16
C ASP A 275 15.18 13.01 21.34
N GLU A 276 14.78 13.46 20.15
CA GLU A 276 15.55 14.44 19.35
C GLU A 276 15.65 15.81 20.03
N HIS A 277 14.56 16.28 20.64
CA HIS A 277 14.58 17.53 21.42
C HIS A 277 15.57 17.43 22.59
N LYS A 278 15.54 16.31 23.33
CA LYS A 278 16.52 16.07 24.40
C LYS A 278 17.94 15.97 23.85
N ALA A 279 18.17 15.27 22.74
CA ALA A 279 19.49 15.15 22.13
C ALA A 279 20.07 16.51 21.67
N ARG A 280 19.22 17.39 21.12
CA ARG A 280 19.61 18.78 20.76
C ARG A 280 19.94 19.61 21.98
N GLU A 281 19.15 19.50 23.05
CA GLU A 281 19.39 20.18 24.32
C GLU A 281 20.73 19.74 24.94
N TYR A 282 21.06 18.45 24.93
CA TYR A 282 22.38 17.95 25.35
C TYR A 282 23.53 18.48 24.49
N THR A 283 23.31 18.61 23.17
CA THR A 283 24.33 19.09 22.23
C THR A 283 24.57 20.60 22.35
N GLU A 284 23.52 21.40 22.55
CA GLU A 284 23.63 22.84 22.80
C GLU A 284 24.23 23.14 24.17
N VAL A 285 23.81 22.43 25.22
CA VAL A 285 24.41 22.60 26.55
C VAL A 285 25.89 22.20 26.54
N GLY A 286 26.25 21.14 25.82
CA GLY A 286 27.64 20.72 25.61
C GLY A 286 28.47 21.73 24.81
N SER A 287 27.90 22.34 23.76
CA SER A 287 28.61 23.34 22.93
C SER A 287 28.81 24.66 23.68
N VAL A 288 27.84 25.10 24.49
CA VAL A 288 27.92 26.29 25.34
C VAL A 288 28.95 26.09 26.45
N ALA A 289 28.99 24.90 27.07
CA ALA A 289 29.99 24.56 28.06
C ALA A 289 31.41 24.53 27.46
N ALA A 290 31.58 23.98 26.26
CA ALA A 290 32.86 23.96 25.53
C ALA A 290 33.31 25.37 25.12
N ALA A 291 32.40 26.22 24.65
CA ALA A 291 32.69 27.61 24.29
C ALA A 291 33.13 28.44 25.51
N LYS A 292 32.48 28.23 26.66
CA LYS A 292 32.83 28.91 27.92
C LYS A 292 34.21 28.47 28.43
N ALA A 293 34.54 27.18 28.31
CA ALA A 293 35.87 26.67 28.66
C ALA A 293 36.97 27.25 27.75
N SER A 294 36.70 27.41 26.45
CA SER A 294 37.65 28.01 25.50
C SER A 294 37.84 29.52 25.71
N GLY A 295 36.79 30.25 26.11
CA GLY A 295 36.89 31.68 26.44
C GLY A 295 37.71 31.94 27.69
N ASN A 296 37.55 31.10 28.72
CA ASN A 296 38.28 31.22 29.98
C ASN A 296 39.80 30.97 29.82
N VAL A 297 40.21 30.17 28.83
CA VAL A 297 41.62 29.91 28.49
C VAL A 297 42.26 31.11 27.77
N ALA A 298 41.49 31.83 26.95
CA ALA A 298 41.98 33.03 26.26
C ALA A 298 42.15 34.22 27.22
N GLU A 299 41.26 34.36 28.20
CA GLU A 299 41.30 35.46 29.17
C GLU A 299 42.49 35.33 30.13
N HIS A 300 42.81 34.11 30.58
CA HIS A 300 43.96 33.86 31.44
C HIS A 300 45.33 34.01 30.74
N SER A 301 45.36 33.99 29.40
CA SER A 301 46.58 34.25 28.62
C SER A 301 46.87 35.74 28.39
N ASN A 302 45.89 36.61 28.63
CA ASN A 302 45.99 38.05 28.35
C ASN A 302 46.37 38.89 29.59
N GLU A 303 46.20 38.35 30.80
CA GLU A 303 46.64 38.99 32.05
C GLU A 303 48.16 38.88 32.30
N SER A 304 48.88 38.04 31.55
CA SER A 304 50.36 37.94 31.66
C SER A 304 51.13 38.99 30.85
N SER A 305 50.45 39.94 30.21
CA SER A 305 51.06 40.94 29.33
C SER A 305 50.53 42.36 29.57
N GLU A 306 50.65 42.88 30.78
CA GLU A 306 50.61 44.33 31.02
C GLU A 306 52.02 44.94 30.93
N PRO A 307 52.20 46.12 30.30
CA PRO A 307 53.50 46.71 30.07
C PRO A 307 53.96 47.56 31.27
N SER A 308 55.15 47.25 31.78
CA SER A 308 55.83 48.05 32.80
C SER A 308 56.16 49.46 32.27
N HIS A 309 55.47 50.45 32.81
CA HIS A 309 55.74 51.87 32.69
C HIS A 309 57.17 52.17 33.18
N HIS A 310 58.10 52.53 32.27
CA HIS A 310 59.38 53.12 32.63
C HIS A 310 59.49 54.54 32.08
N LEU A 311 59.62 55.46 33.05
CA LEU A 311 60.03 56.86 32.93
C LEU A 311 61.13 57.06 31.89
N GLY A 312 60.98 58.11 31.09
CA GLY A 312 62.02 58.57 30.18
C GLY A 312 63.19 59.23 30.93
N ASP A 313 64.38 59.05 30.36
CA ASP A 313 65.53 59.93 30.53
C ASP A 313 66.02 60.34 29.13
N PRO A 314 66.27 61.63 28.85
CA PRO A 314 66.81 62.08 27.57
C PRO A 314 68.29 62.44 27.73
N PHE A 315 69.27 61.59 27.34
CA PHE A 315 70.64 62.06 27.06
C PHE A 315 71.52 60.95 26.45
N SER A 316 72.49 61.37 25.61
CA SER A 316 73.62 60.61 25.01
C SER A 316 73.30 59.96 23.65
N GLU A 317 73.49 60.60 22.50
CA GLU A 317 74.72 61.13 21.87
C GLU A 317 75.78 60.06 21.52
N LYS A 318 75.97 59.85 20.21
CA LYS A 318 77.16 59.37 19.47
C LYS A 318 77.68 57.94 19.76
N HIS A 319 77.64 57.08 18.74
CA HIS A 319 78.82 56.67 17.97
C HIS A 319 78.46 55.66 16.86
N LEU A 320 79.06 55.89 15.68
CA LEU A 320 79.14 55.08 14.45
C LEU A 320 77.95 55.13 13.48
#